data_AF-A0A8T6UWJ1-F1
#
_entry.id   AF-A0A8T6UWJ1-F1
#
_cell.length_a   1.000
_cell.length_b   1.000
_cell.length_c   1.000
_cell.angle_alpha   90.00
_cell.angle_beta   90.00
_cell.angle_gamma   90.00
#
_symmetry.space_group_name_H-M   'P 1'
#
loop_
_entity.id
_entity.type
_entity.pdbx_description
1 polymer ?
#
loop_
_entity_poly.entity_id
_entity_poly.type
_entity_poly.pdbx_seq_one_letter_code
_entity_poly.pdbx_strand_id
1 'polypeptide(L)'
;MSKVIDAIQFGLLSPDEVRRLSVVEIQTSDTYDEDGAPIAGGLMDPRLGTLEPRQRCRTCGNIAINCPGHFGHIELAVPVVHVEFAKAIYKLLTSTCRACGRILLPNEEVIEFHEKREEEIRLFGKVT
;
A
#
# COMPACT_ATOMS: atom_id res chain seq x y z
N MET A 1 -4.08 -30.33 2.98
CA MET A 1 -4.85 -29.82 1.82
C MET A 1 -4.29 -28.46 1.45
N SER A 2 -3.91 -28.27 0.18
CA SER A 2 -3.57 -26.95 -0.35
C SER A 2 -4.82 -26.08 -0.39
N LYS A 3 -4.67 -24.79 -0.06
CA LYS A 3 -5.72 -23.80 -0.26
C LYS A 3 -5.71 -23.36 -1.73
N VAL A 4 -6.88 -23.08 -2.27
CA VAL A 4 -7.06 -22.46 -3.59
C VAL A 4 -7.55 -21.02 -3.39
N ILE A 5 -7.16 -20.13 -4.30
CA ILE A 5 -7.55 -18.72 -4.28
C ILE A 5 -8.98 -18.64 -4.83
N ASP A 6 -9.88 -18.06 -4.04
CA ASP A 6 -11.30 -17.88 -4.41
C ASP A 6 -11.53 -16.56 -5.15
N ALA A 7 -11.00 -15.45 -4.62
CA ALA A 7 -11.11 -14.12 -5.20
C ALA A 7 -9.90 -13.23 -4.84
N ILE A 8 -9.73 -12.12 -5.56
CA ILE A 8 -8.75 -11.07 -5.28
C ILE A 8 -9.50 -9.74 -5.16
N GLN A 9 -9.40 -9.11 -3.98
CA GLN A 9 -9.97 -7.80 -3.72
C GLN A 9 -8.89 -6.73 -3.87
N PHE A 10 -9.13 -5.80 -4.79
CA PHE A 10 -8.23 -4.67 -5.00
C PHE A 10 -8.57 -3.51 -4.08
N GLY A 11 -7.55 -2.79 -3.63
CA GLY A 11 -7.69 -1.65 -2.76
C GLY A 11 -6.43 -0.78 -2.75
N LEU A 12 -6.44 0.23 -1.90
CA LEU A 12 -5.28 1.08 -1.64
C LEU A 12 -4.60 0.61 -0.35
N LEU A 13 -3.28 0.53 -0.37
CA LEU A 13 -2.50 0.26 0.83
C LEU A 13 -2.49 1.50 1.73
N SER A 14 -2.98 1.36 2.96
CA SER A 14 -2.86 2.42 3.95
C SER A 14 -1.41 2.56 4.43
N PRO A 15 -0.98 3.76 4.89
CA PRO A 15 0.36 3.95 5.45
C PRO A 15 0.69 2.95 6.57
N ASP A 16 -0.29 2.62 7.41
CA ASP A 16 -0.10 1.67 8.51
C ASP A 16 0.08 0.23 8.03
N GLU A 17 -0.58 -0.18 6.95
CA GLU A 17 -0.35 -1.47 6.31
C GLU A 17 1.03 -1.54 5.67
N VAL A 18 1.47 -0.48 4.99
CA VAL A 18 2.82 -0.40 4.40
C VAL A 18 3.88 -0.57 5.49
N ARG A 19 3.76 0.15 6.62
CA ARG A 19 4.67 0.02 7.77
C ARG A 19 4.62 -1.38 8.38
N ARG A 20 3.43 -1.98 8.50
CA ARG A 20 3.26 -3.34 9.07
C ARG A 20 3.85 -4.45 8.19
N LEU A 21 3.74 -4.31 6.87
CA LEU A 21 4.34 -5.24 5.91
C LEU A 21 5.86 -5.10 5.82
N SER A 22 6.38 -3.95 6.24
CA SER A 22 7.79 -3.63 6.14
C SER A 22 8.62 -4.27 7.25
N VAL A 23 9.80 -4.78 6.89
CA VAL A 23 10.78 -5.33 7.83
C VAL A 23 11.87 -4.33 8.22
N VAL A 24 11.96 -3.22 7.50
CA VAL A 24 12.98 -2.18 7.67
C VAL A 24 12.53 -0.86 7.05
N GLU A 25 12.77 0.23 7.79
CA GLU A 25 12.75 1.59 7.25
C GLU A 25 14.07 1.89 6.54
N ILE A 26 13.99 2.36 5.30
CA ILE A 26 15.15 2.74 4.49
C ILE A 26 15.47 4.21 4.74
N GLN A 27 16.66 4.46 5.26
CA GLN A 27 17.10 5.76 5.74
C GLN A 27 18.20 6.38 4.88
N THR A 28 18.94 5.55 4.14
CA THR A 28 19.99 6.01 3.22
C THR A 28 19.85 5.35 1.85
N SER A 29 20.28 6.07 0.81
CA SER A 29 20.45 5.53 -0.54
C SER A 29 21.72 4.70 -0.70
N ASP A 30 22.64 4.78 0.25
CA ASP A 30 23.92 4.07 0.18
C ASP A 30 23.71 2.56 0.29
N THR A 31 24.47 1.81 -0.51
CA THR A 31 24.31 0.36 -0.64
C THR A 31 25.34 -0.39 0.20
N TYR A 32 26.61 -0.03 0.10
CA TYR A 32 27.73 -0.68 0.77
C TYR A 32 28.63 0.36 1.45
N ASP A 33 29.25 -0.04 2.56
CA ASP A 33 30.27 0.75 3.24
C ASP A 33 31.65 0.64 2.54
N GLU A 34 32.66 1.30 3.10
CA GLU A 34 34.03 1.31 2.57
C GLU A 34 34.66 -0.09 2.54
N ASP A 35 34.20 -1.01 3.38
CA ASP A 35 34.65 -2.40 3.46
C ASP A 35 33.88 -3.31 2.48
N GLY A 36 32.90 -2.76 1.75
CA GLY A 36 32.05 -3.50 0.81
C GLY A 36 30.94 -4.31 1.49
N ALA A 37 30.64 -4.05 2.77
CA ALA A 37 29.55 -4.69 3.49
C ALA A 37 28.24 -3.90 3.32
N PRO A 38 27.07 -4.56 3.25
CA PRO A 38 25.80 -3.86 3.12
C PRO A 38 25.48 -2.96 4.32
N ILE A 39 25.02 -1.75 4.05
CA ILE A 39 24.66 -0.78 5.08
C ILE A 39 23.28 -1.12 5.69
N ALA A 40 23.21 -1.12 7.02
CA ALA A 40 21.94 -1.29 7.74
C ALA A 40 21.01 -0.08 7.51
N GLY A 41 19.77 -0.33 7.12
CA GLY A 41 18.83 0.73 6.70
C GLY A 41 19.14 1.33 5.33
N GLY A 42 20.08 0.75 4.59
CA GLY A 42 20.34 1.08 3.18
C GLY A 42 19.56 0.19 2.21
N LEU A 43 19.73 0.42 0.91
CA LEU A 43 18.99 -0.30 -0.14
C LEU A 43 19.34 -1.80 -0.23
N MET A 44 20.52 -2.18 0.27
CA MET A 44 20.99 -3.58 0.30
C MET A 44 20.84 -4.23 1.69
N ASP A 45 19.95 -3.70 2.54
CA ASP A 45 19.77 -4.25 3.89
C ASP A 45 19.42 -5.76 3.82
N PRO A 46 20.18 -6.63 4.51
CA PRO A 46 20.03 -8.08 4.42
C PRO A 46 18.71 -8.63 4.99
N ARG A 47 17.88 -7.76 5.60
CA ARG A 47 16.50 -8.08 5.97
C ARG A 47 15.55 -8.08 4.77
N LEU A 48 15.84 -7.33 3.71
CA LEU A 48 15.01 -7.26 2.51
C LEU A 48 15.07 -8.54 1.66
N GLY A 49 16.13 -9.33 1.85
CA GLY A 49 16.33 -10.57 1.13
C GLY A 49 17.81 -10.90 1.02
N THR A 50 18.12 -11.94 0.25
CA THR A 50 19.49 -12.32 -0.07
C THR A 50 19.58 -12.75 -1.53
N LEU A 51 20.58 -12.24 -2.24
CA LEU A 51 20.89 -12.64 -3.62
C LEU A 51 22.11 -13.57 -3.67
N GLU A 52 22.99 -13.49 -2.68
CA GLU A 52 24.23 -14.25 -2.65
C GLU A 52 23.97 -15.74 -2.37
N PRO A 53 24.52 -16.67 -3.19
CA PRO A 53 24.46 -18.09 -2.90
C PRO A 53 25.05 -18.39 -1.52
N ARG A 54 24.35 -19.22 -0.74
CA ARG A 54 24.72 -19.65 0.63
C ARG A 54 24.56 -18.59 1.73
N GLN A 55 24.37 -17.31 1.40
CA GLN A 55 23.97 -16.32 2.40
C GLN A 55 22.51 -16.56 2.81
N ARG A 56 22.24 -16.42 4.11
CA ARG A 56 20.89 -16.54 4.66
C ARG A 56 20.28 -15.15 4.84
N CYS A 57 19.02 -15.01 4.45
CA CYS A 57 18.24 -13.80 4.70
C CYS A 57 18.08 -13.57 6.20
N ARG A 58 18.25 -12.34 6.67
CA ARG A 58 18.12 -12.01 8.11
C ARG A 58 16.67 -11.99 8.61
N THR A 59 15.69 -12.03 7.72
CA THR A 59 14.26 -12.04 8.08
C THR A 59 13.69 -13.45 8.12
N CYS A 60 13.80 -14.22 7.03
CA CYS A 60 13.22 -15.57 6.96
C CYS A 60 14.22 -16.72 7.19
N GLY A 61 15.53 -16.46 7.19
CA GLY A 61 16.56 -17.48 7.38
C GLY A 61 16.81 -18.40 6.16
N ASN A 62 16.02 -18.25 5.09
CA ASN A 62 16.20 -18.99 3.84
C ASN A 62 17.41 -18.46 3.05
N ILE A 63 17.98 -19.33 2.21
CA ILE A 63 18.93 -18.96 1.17
C ILE A 63 18.20 -18.40 -0.06
N ALA A 64 18.94 -17.75 -0.97
CA ALA A 64 18.38 -17.02 -2.12
C ALA A 64 17.30 -17.79 -2.90
N ILE A 65 17.47 -19.09 -3.13
CA ILE A 65 16.51 -19.90 -3.91
C ILE A 65 15.12 -20.03 -3.28
N ASN A 66 15.03 -19.94 -1.95
CA ASN A 66 13.79 -20.10 -1.18
C ASN A 66 13.36 -18.81 -0.47
N CYS A 67 14.05 -17.69 -0.73
CA CYS A 67 13.73 -16.40 -0.13
C CYS A 67 12.73 -15.66 -1.04
N PRO A 68 11.49 -15.39 -0.59
CA PRO A 68 10.49 -14.71 -1.41
C PRO A 68 10.75 -13.19 -1.56
N GLY A 69 11.68 -12.65 -0.78
CA GLY A 69 11.88 -11.21 -0.62
C GLY A 69 10.98 -10.63 0.47
N HIS A 70 11.37 -9.47 1.00
CA HIS A 70 10.71 -8.80 2.09
C HIS A 70 10.63 -7.30 1.81
N PHE A 71 9.47 -6.71 2.10
CA PHE A 71 9.25 -5.30 1.82
C PHE A 71 10.01 -4.40 2.79
N GLY A 72 10.61 -3.33 2.26
CA GLY A 72 11.03 -2.16 3.01
C GLY A 72 10.01 -1.03 2.85
N HIS A 73 10.14 0.03 3.64
CA HIS A 73 9.42 1.28 3.40
C HIS A 73 10.36 2.46 3.56
N ILE A 74 10.02 3.57 2.90
CA ILE A 74 10.67 4.87 3.09
C ILE A 74 9.63 5.77 3.74
N GLU A 75 9.99 6.46 4.81
CA GLU A 75 9.13 7.52 5.30
C GLU A 75 9.30 8.81 4.51
N LEU A 76 8.20 9.27 3.94
CA LEU A 76 8.18 10.50 3.17
C LEU A 76 8.08 11.68 4.13
N ALA A 77 9.02 12.63 4.03
CA ALA A 77 9.02 13.83 4.87
C ALA A 77 7.75 14.68 4.69
N VAL A 78 7.10 14.59 3.53
CA VAL A 78 5.87 15.31 3.19
C VAL A 78 4.95 14.42 2.34
N PRO A 79 3.62 14.63 2.38
CA PRO A 79 2.70 13.91 1.53
C PRO A 79 2.95 14.22 0.05
N VAL A 80 3.00 13.18 -0.78
CA VAL A 80 3.17 13.27 -2.24
C VAL A 80 1.91 12.77 -2.92
N VAL A 81 1.38 13.56 -3.86
CA VAL A 81 0.21 13.16 -4.64
C VAL A 81 0.60 12.05 -5.63
N HIS A 82 -0.06 10.91 -5.52
CA HIS A 82 0.11 9.82 -6.47
C HIS A 82 -0.50 10.21 -7.83
N VAL A 83 0.34 10.23 -8.87
CA VAL A 83 -0.01 10.77 -10.20
C VAL A 83 -1.26 10.12 -10.78
N GLU A 84 -1.40 8.80 -10.62
CA GLU A 84 -2.56 8.06 -11.13
C GLU A 84 -3.89 8.55 -10.55
N PHE A 85 -3.89 9.03 -9.31
CA PHE A 85 -5.10 9.49 -8.63
C PHE A 85 -5.34 10.99 -8.77
N ALA A 86 -4.48 11.74 -9.48
CA ALA A 86 -4.59 13.20 -9.58
C ALA A 86 -5.96 13.65 -10.12
N LYS A 87 -6.48 12.97 -11.16
CA LYS A 87 -7.81 13.26 -11.74
C LYS A 87 -8.94 12.96 -10.76
N ALA A 88 -8.85 11.85 -10.03
CA ALA A 88 -9.86 11.45 -9.05
C ALA A 88 -9.86 12.42 -7.85
N ILE A 89 -8.69 12.78 -7.34
CA ILE A 89 -8.52 13.76 -6.26
C ILE A 89 -9.09 15.11 -6.70
N TYR A 90 -8.78 15.59 -7.90
CA TYR A 90 -9.34 16.84 -8.43
C TYR A 90 -10.87 16.79 -8.46
N LYS A 91 -11.46 15.71 -8.98
CA LYS A 91 -12.92 15.53 -9.01
C LYS A 91 -13.51 15.61 -7.61
N LEU A 92 -12.95 14.87 -6.65
CA LEU A 92 -13.39 14.87 -5.25
C LEU A 92 -13.30 16.26 -4.61
N LEU A 93 -12.21 16.99 -4.85
CA LEU A 93 -12.02 18.35 -4.32
C LEU A 93 -13.01 19.35 -4.93
N THR A 94 -13.40 19.18 -6.20
CA THR A 94 -14.39 20.04 -6.86
C THR A 94 -15.83 19.68 -6.52
N SER A 95 -16.10 18.43 -6.12
CA SER A 95 -17.46 17.96 -5.81
C SER A 95 -17.79 17.95 -4.32
N THR A 96 -16.87 18.36 -3.44
CA THR A 96 -17.08 18.39 -1.98
C THR A 96 -16.84 19.78 -1.40
N CYS A 97 -17.58 20.10 -0.34
CA CYS A 97 -17.39 21.33 0.42
C CYS A 97 -16.14 21.24 1.28
N ARG A 98 -15.25 22.24 1.18
CA ARG A 98 -13.99 22.29 1.93
C ARG A 98 -14.16 22.44 3.45
N ALA A 99 -15.29 23.01 3.90
CA ALA A 99 -15.53 23.25 5.32
C ALA A 99 -16.19 22.06 6.02
N CYS A 100 -17.18 21.41 5.38
CA CYS A 100 -17.96 20.35 6.00
C CYS A 100 -17.77 18.96 5.38
N GLY A 101 -17.01 18.83 4.28
CA GLY A 101 -16.75 17.55 3.59
C GLY A 101 -17.95 16.95 2.86
N ARG A 102 -19.13 17.60 2.89
CA ARG A 102 -20.33 17.10 2.20
C ARG A 102 -20.18 17.24 0.70
N ILE A 103 -20.79 16.31 -0.04
CA ILE A 103 -20.95 16.43 -1.48
C ILE A 103 -21.80 17.67 -1.81
N LEU A 104 -21.48 18.36 -2.89
CA LEU A 104 -22.17 19.59 -3.32
C LEU A 104 -23.48 19.26 -4.04
N LEU A 105 -24.39 18.58 -3.35
CA LEU A 105 -25.75 18.25 -3.81
C LEU A 105 -26.79 18.72 -2.78
N PRO A 106 -28.02 19.05 -3.21
CA PRO A 106 -29.17 19.23 -2.32
C PRO A 106 -29.41 17.97 -1.48
N ASN A 107 -29.96 18.15 -0.26
CA ASN A 107 -30.21 17.02 0.63
C ASN A 107 -31.23 16.03 0.05
N GLU A 108 -32.22 16.51 -0.71
CA GLU A 108 -33.19 15.64 -1.37
C GLU A 108 -32.52 14.67 -2.34
N GLU A 109 -31.61 15.17 -3.19
CA GLU A 109 -30.86 14.34 -4.15
C GLU A 109 -29.95 13.33 -3.43
N VAL A 110 -29.29 13.76 -2.34
CA VAL A 110 -28.45 12.87 -1.53
C VAL A 110 -29.26 11.69 -1.01
N ILE A 111 -30.46 11.93 -0.46
CA ILE A 111 -31.35 10.89 0.05
C ILE A 111 -31.74 9.93 -1.09
N GLU A 112 -32.15 10.46 -2.25
CA GLU A 112 -32.52 9.65 -3.41
C GLU A 112 -31.36 8.73 -3.88
N PHE A 113 -30.14 9.26 -3.96
CA PHE A 113 -28.96 8.45 -4.33
C PHE A 113 -28.63 7.39 -3.28
N HIS A 114 -28.85 7.67 -2.00
CA HIS A 114 -28.66 6.69 -0.94
C HIS A 114 -29.66 5.52 -1.05
N GLU A 115 -30.94 5.82 -1.28
CA GLU A 115 -32.00 4.82 -1.46
C GLU A 115 -31.73 3.93 -2.67
N LYS A 116 -31.37 4.53 -3.83
CA LYS A 116 -31.00 3.78 -5.03
C LYS A 116 -29.83 2.83 -4.78
N ARG A 117 -28.80 3.28 -4.08
CA ARG A 117 -27.64 2.46 -3.74
C ARG A 117 -28.01 1.28 -2.83
N GLU A 118 -28.91 1.49 -1.87
CA GLU A 118 -29.40 0.41 -0.99
C GLU A 118 -30.22 -0.63 -1.76
N GLU A 119 -31.04 -0.18 -2.71
CA GLU A 119 -31.80 -1.06 -3.60
C GLU A 119 -30.87 -1.89 -4.50
N GLU A 120 -29.85 -1.27 -5.09
CA GLU A 120 -28.82 -1.97 -5.86
C GLU A 120 -28.09 -3.03 -5.02
N ILE A 121 -27.68 -2.69 -3.80
CA ILE A 121 -27.04 -3.64 -2.88
C ILE A 121 -27.98 -4.81 -2.53
N ARG A 122 -29.28 -4.55 -2.38
CA ARG A 122 -30.28 -5.60 -2.12
C ARG A 122 -30.46 -6.53 -3.32
N LEU A 123 -30.49 -5.98 -4.54
CA LEU A 123 -30.73 -6.74 -5.78
C LEU A 123 -29.51 -7.55 -6.22
N PHE A 124 -28.33 -6.94 -6.18
CA PHE A 124 -27.10 -7.50 -6.76
C PHE A 124 -26.10 -8.00 -5.72
N GLY A 125 -26.39 -7.79 -4.43
CA GLY A 125 -25.44 -8.03 -3.36
C GLY A 125 -24.39 -6.93 -3.26
N LYS A 126 -23.66 -6.90 -2.14
CA LYS A 126 -22.56 -5.97 -1.96
C LYS A 126 -21.38 -6.41 -2.83
N VAL A 127 -20.95 -5.57 -3.76
CA VAL A 127 -19.63 -5.74 -4.40
C VAL A 127 -18.59 -5.60 -3.28
N THR A 128 -17.99 -6.72 -2.89
CA THR A 128 -16.99 -6.82 -1.81
C THR A 128 -15.62 -7.00 -2.40
#